data_AF-A0A933TB17-F1
#
_entry.id   AF-A0A933TB17-F1
#
_cell.length_a   1.000
_cell.length_b   1.000
_cell.length_c   1.000
_cell.angle_alpha   90.00
_cell.angle_beta   90.00
_cell.angle_gamma   90.00
#
_symmetry.space_group_name_H-M   'P 1'
#
loop_
_entity.id
_entity.type
_entity.pdbx_description
1 polymer ?
#
loop_
_entity_poly.entity_id
_entity_poly.type
_entity_poly.pdbx_seq_one_letter_code
_entity_poly.pdbx_strand_id
1 'polypeptide(L)'
;MEQGSWELMVKRIYRQSAAALIASAVISIFFTEWRFSLSILIGGLVGIGNLRGIVWSVKALLGAEQAQSKMMVLSMFRLLLIFSALIILAIFGVIKAYGLLAGFTIVFIIMIKEGLIAAKRES
;
A
#
# COMPACT_ATOMS: atom_id res chain seq x y z
N MET A 1 3.04 3.65 -26.57
CA MET A 1 2.15 2.56 -26.08
C MET A 1 2.35 2.22 -24.59
N GLU A 2 3.16 2.98 -23.82
CA GLU A 2 3.51 2.66 -22.41
C GLU A 2 2.44 3.00 -21.35
N GLN A 3 1.70 4.11 -21.49
CA GLN A 3 0.81 4.57 -20.40
C GLN A 3 -0.33 3.59 -20.06
N GLY A 4 -0.81 2.80 -21.04
CA GLY A 4 -1.87 1.82 -20.81
C GLY A 4 -1.43 0.60 -19.98
N SER A 5 -0.15 0.22 -20.03
CA SER A 5 0.38 -0.96 -19.31
C SER A 5 0.40 -0.74 -17.80
N TRP A 6 0.87 0.43 -17.37
CA TRP A 6 1.02 0.79 -15.96
C TRP A 6 -0.33 0.97 -15.26
N GLU A 7 -1.32 1.55 -15.92
CA GLU A 7 -2.66 1.73 -15.33
C GLU A 7 -3.37 0.39 -15.13
N LEU A 8 -3.18 -0.56 -16.05
CA LEU A 8 -3.69 -1.92 -15.91
C LEU A 8 -3.00 -2.67 -14.77
N MET A 9 -1.69 -2.48 -14.56
CA MET A 9 -0.95 -3.05 -13.43
C MET A 9 -1.48 -2.50 -12.10
N VAL A 10 -1.60 -1.17 -11.97
CA VAL A 10 -2.10 -0.53 -10.76
C VAL A 10 -3.52 -1.00 -10.44
N LYS A 11 -4.42 -0.99 -11.43
CA LYS A 11 -5.80 -1.48 -11.25
C LYS A 11 -5.85 -2.94 -10.79
N ARG A 12 -4.91 -3.77 -11.25
CA ARG A 12 -4.78 -5.17 -10.84
C ARG A 12 -4.29 -5.31 -9.40
N ILE A 13 -3.31 -4.50 -8.98
CA ILE A 13 -2.87 -4.42 -7.59
C ILE A 13 -4.04 -4.02 -6.69
N TYR A 14 -4.78 -2.95 -7.02
CA TYR A 14 -5.96 -2.55 -6.24
C TYR A 14 -6.99 -3.68 -6.12
N ARG A 15 -7.31 -4.37 -7.22
CA ARG A 15 -8.29 -5.47 -7.21
C ARG A 15 -7.81 -6.68 -6.41
N GLN A 16 -6.56 -7.09 -6.59
CA GLN A 16 -5.99 -8.22 -5.85
C GLN A 16 -5.82 -7.89 -4.36
N SER A 17 -5.35 -6.69 -4.03
CA SER A 17 -5.23 -6.22 -2.65
C SER A 17 -6.60 -6.14 -1.98
N ALA A 18 -7.63 -5.59 -2.64
CA ALA A 18 -8.98 -5.56 -2.07
C ALA A 18 -9.53 -6.97 -1.81
N ALA A 19 -9.41 -7.88 -2.78
CA ALA A 19 -9.85 -9.26 -2.62
C ALA A 19 -9.08 -9.99 -1.50
N ALA A 20 -7.75 -9.84 -1.46
CA ALA A 20 -6.91 -10.45 -0.44
C ALA A 20 -7.18 -9.89 0.96
N LEU A 21 -7.33 -8.57 1.10
CA LEU A 21 -7.62 -7.92 2.38
C LEU A 21 -8.99 -8.34 2.92
N ILE A 22 -10.01 -8.41 2.07
CA ILE A 22 -11.35 -8.87 2.46
C ILE A 22 -11.27 -10.35 2.89
N ALA A 23 -10.63 -11.20 2.10
CA ALA A 23 -10.46 -12.62 2.44
C ALA A 23 -9.72 -12.79 3.78
N SER A 24 -8.59 -12.11 3.97
CA SER A 24 -7.81 -12.16 5.21
C SER A 24 -8.58 -11.60 6.41
N ALA A 25 -9.33 -10.51 6.23
CA ALA A 25 -10.15 -9.94 7.30
C ALA A 25 -11.29 -10.88 7.71
N VAL A 26 -11.98 -11.51 6.74
CA VAL A 26 -13.06 -12.48 6.99
C VAL A 26 -12.50 -13.72 7.69
N ILE A 27 -11.42 -14.31 7.18
CA ILE A 27 -10.76 -15.46 7.81
C ILE A 27 -10.35 -15.13 9.25
N SER A 28 -9.80 -13.93 9.46
CA SER A 28 -9.35 -13.52 10.78
C SER A 28 -10.48 -13.34 11.80
N ILE A 29 -11.74 -13.16 11.39
CA ILE A 29 -12.88 -13.09 12.33
C ILE A 29 -13.11 -14.45 13.01
N PHE A 30 -12.81 -15.55 12.32
CA PHE A 30 -13.01 -16.91 12.87
C PHE A 30 -11.90 -17.34 13.83
N PHE A 31 -10.71 -16.76 13.73
CA PHE A 31 -9.52 -17.17 14.50
C PHE A 31 -9.02 -16.12 15.50
N THR A 32 -9.48 -14.87 15.42
CA THR A 32 -8.94 -13.77 16.24
C THR A 32 -10.02 -12.73 16.57
N GLU A 33 -9.76 -11.88 17.56
CA GLU A 33 -10.63 -10.76 17.93
C GLU A 33 -10.94 -9.82 16.74
N TRP A 34 -12.17 -9.30 16.71
CA TRP A 34 -12.67 -8.37 15.67
C TRP A 34 -11.75 -7.15 15.44
N ARG A 35 -11.07 -6.67 16.48
CA ARG A 35 -10.08 -5.58 16.42
C ARG A 35 -8.94 -5.91 15.47
N PHE A 36 -8.49 -7.17 15.44
CA PHE A 36 -7.40 -7.60 14.55
C PHE A 36 -7.84 -7.61 13.08
N SER A 37 -9.04 -8.09 12.77
CA SER A 37 -9.60 -8.01 11.41
C SER A 37 -9.73 -6.56 10.92
N LEU A 38 -10.20 -5.65 11.77
CA LEU A 38 -10.20 -4.22 11.47
C LEU A 38 -8.79 -3.66 11.26
N SER A 39 -7.83 -4.14 12.06
CA SER A 39 -6.42 -3.75 11.91
C SER A 39 -5.88 -4.13 10.54
N ILE A 40 -6.18 -5.34 10.04
CA ILE A 40 -5.81 -5.80 8.70
C ILE A 40 -6.36 -4.87 7.63
N LEU A 41 -7.65 -4.53 7.72
CA LEU A 41 -8.28 -3.64 6.75
C LEU A 41 -7.63 -2.26 6.73
N ILE A 42 -7.35 -1.69 7.90
CA ILE A 42 -6.76 -0.35 8.00
C ILE A 42 -5.29 -0.37 7.55
N GLY A 43 -4.52 -1.40 7.91
CA GLY A 43 -3.17 -1.60 7.39
C GLY A 43 -3.12 -1.75 5.87
N GLY A 44 -4.10 -2.47 5.32
CA GLY A 44 -4.30 -2.59 3.89
C GLY A 44 -4.62 -1.25 3.22
N LEU A 45 -5.53 -0.45 3.80
CA LEU A 45 -5.84 0.90 3.31
C LEU A 45 -4.61 1.82 3.33
N VAL A 46 -3.79 1.77 4.39
CA VAL A 46 -2.53 2.50 4.47
C VAL A 46 -1.56 2.04 3.37
N GLY A 47 -1.45 0.73 3.11
CA GLY A 47 -0.62 0.19 2.02
C GLY A 47 -1.10 0.60 0.62
N ILE A 48 -2.41 0.69 0.41
CA ILE A 48 -2.99 1.17 -0.85
C ILE A 48 -2.77 2.69 -1.02
N GLY A 49 -3.02 3.47 0.03
CA GLY A 49 -2.73 4.90 0.05
C GLY A 49 -1.25 5.18 -0.20
N ASN A 50 -0.38 4.33 0.35
CA ASN A 50 1.03 4.29 0.03
C ASN A 50 1.17 4.14 -1.49
N LEU A 51 0.76 3.03 -2.13
CA LEU A 51 0.89 2.82 -3.58
C LEU A 51 0.48 4.04 -4.42
N ARG A 52 -0.66 4.67 -4.11
CA ARG A 52 -1.13 5.89 -4.78
C ARG A 52 -0.09 7.01 -4.74
N GLY A 53 0.55 7.20 -3.58
CA GLY A 53 1.65 8.14 -3.41
C GLY A 53 2.88 7.82 -4.26
N ILE A 54 3.23 6.53 -4.49
CA ILE A 54 4.31 6.15 -5.43
C ILE A 54 3.90 6.54 -6.84
N VAL A 55 2.71 6.14 -7.28
CA VAL A 55 2.26 6.38 -8.67
C VAL A 55 2.21 7.87 -8.97
N TRP A 56 1.70 8.66 -8.02
CA TRP A 56 1.67 10.11 -8.16
C TRP A 56 3.07 10.73 -8.18
N SER A 57 3.95 10.29 -7.27
CA SER A 57 5.33 10.74 -7.25
C SER A 57 6.01 10.44 -8.58
N VAL A 58 5.98 9.19 -9.06
CA VAL A 58 6.60 8.77 -10.32
C VAL A 58 6.04 9.54 -11.52
N LYS A 59 4.71 9.73 -11.62
CA LYS A 59 4.11 10.56 -12.68
C LYS A 59 4.61 12.01 -12.63
N ALA A 60 4.86 12.57 -11.45
CA ALA A 60 5.41 13.91 -11.31
C ALA A 60 6.88 14.04 -11.75
N LEU A 61 7.64 12.94 -11.80
CA LEU A 61 9.09 12.98 -12.09
C LEU A 61 9.37 12.87 -13.57
N LEU A 62 8.57 12.05 -14.24
CA LEU A 62 8.63 11.88 -15.69
C LEU A 62 8.30 13.19 -16.44
N GLY A 63 7.91 14.26 -15.74
CA GLY A 63 7.61 15.57 -16.30
C GLY A 63 8.39 16.77 -15.74
N ALA A 64 9.37 16.62 -14.84
CA ALA A 64 10.05 17.79 -14.24
C ALA A 64 11.52 17.57 -13.85
N GLU A 65 12.40 18.46 -14.30
CA GLU A 65 13.85 18.48 -14.05
C GLU A 65 14.22 18.73 -12.56
N GLN A 66 13.32 19.34 -11.76
CA GLN A 66 13.46 19.55 -10.31
C GLN A 66 12.93 18.39 -9.45
N ALA A 67 12.65 17.23 -10.05
CA ALA A 67 12.03 16.07 -9.42
C ALA A 67 12.74 15.58 -8.14
N GLN A 68 14.07 15.57 -8.13
CA GLN A 68 14.85 14.85 -7.12
C GLN A 68 14.66 15.37 -5.68
N SER A 69 14.64 16.69 -5.48
CA SER A 69 14.52 17.29 -4.15
C SER A 69 13.08 17.21 -3.61
N LYS A 70 12.08 17.44 -4.47
CA LYS A 70 10.66 17.31 -4.11
C LYS A 70 10.29 15.86 -3.80
N MET A 71 10.91 14.89 -4.46
CA MET A 71 10.75 13.45 -4.20
C MET A 71 11.27 13.00 -2.86
N MET A 72 12.43 13.50 -2.44
CA MET A 72 13.01 13.15 -1.15
C MET A 72 12.05 13.59 -0.03
N VAL A 73 11.53 14.82 -0.14
CA VAL A 73 10.51 15.35 0.78
C VAL A 73 9.20 14.56 0.70
N LEU A 74 8.72 14.19 -0.48
CA LEU A 74 7.50 13.37 -0.65
C LEU A 74 7.65 11.95 -0.10
N SER A 75 8.83 11.34 -0.25
CA SER A 75 9.16 10.02 0.28
C SER A 75 9.26 10.05 1.81
N MET A 76 9.88 11.10 2.35
CA MET A 76 9.91 11.37 3.80
C MET A 76 8.49 11.63 4.34
N PHE A 77 7.66 12.40 3.64
CA PHE A 77 6.28 12.70 4.02
C PHE A 77 5.38 11.45 3.98
N ARG A 78 5.63 10.54 3.03
CA ARG A 78 4.96 9.23 2.92
C ARG A 78 5.36 8.29 4.04
N LEU A 79 6.65 8.26 4.40
CA LEU A 79 7.13 7.54 5.58
C LEU A 79 6.51 8.13 6.86
N LEU A 80 6.45 9.45 6.97
CA LEU A 80 5.81 10.19 8.06
C LEU A 80 4.31 9.90 8.14
N LEU A 81 3.59 9.82 7.03
CA LEU A 81 2.17 9.46 7.02
C LEU A 81 1.94 8.02 7.45
N ILE A 82 2.79 7.09 7.01
CA ILE A 82 2.74 5.69 7.48
C ILE A 82 3.02 5.64 8.98
N PHE A 83 4.11 6.27 9.44
CA PHE A 83 4.46 6.31 10.86
C PHE A 83 3.41 7.03 11.71
N SER A 84 2.84 8.13 11.22
CA SER A 84 1.78 8.87 11.92
C SER A 84 0.50 8.06 12.00
N ALA A 85 0.10 7.37 10.92
CA ALA A 85 -1.02 6.44 10.95
C ALA A 85 -0.75 5.30 11.95
N LEU A 86 0.45 4.70 11.94
CA LEU A 86 0.85 3.66 12.90
C LEU A 86 0.78 4.15 14.34
N ILE A 87 1.28 5.36 14.62
CA ILE A 87 1.33 5.97 15.96
C ILE A 87 -0.06 6.36 16.44
N ILE A 88 -0.88 7.01 15.61
CA ILE A 88 -2.27 7.37 15.94
C ILE A 88 -3.07 6.11 16.26
N LEU A 89 -2.91 5.05 15.47
CA LEU A 89 -3.60 3.78 15.70
C LEU A 89 -3.12 3.04 16.95
N ALA A 90 -1.83 3.11 17.27
CA ALA A 90 -1.27 2.55 18.50
C ALA A 90 -1.75 3.30 19.75
N ILE A 91 -1.81 4.64 19.70
CA ILE A 91 -2.21 5.49 20.84
C ILE A 91 -3.68 5.27 21.21
N PHE A 92 -4.58 5.14 20.22
CA PHE A 92 -6.00 4.95 20.51
C PHE A 92 -6.33 3.56 21.05
N GLY A 93 -5.40 2.60 21.01
CA GLY A 93 -5.58 1.24 21.47
C GLY A 93 -6.63 0.44 20.68
N VAL A 94 -7.46 1.07 19.84
CA VAL A 94 -8.57 0.45 19.09
C VAL A 94 -8.08 -0.71 18.19
N ILE A 95 -6.79 -0.71 17.80
CA ILE A 95 -6.27 -1.48 16.67
C ILE A 95 -4.98 -2.20 17.09
N LYS A 96 -4.85 -3.50 16.77
CA LYS A 96 -3.67 -4.32 17.10
C LYS A 96 -2.58 -4.08 16.06
N ALA A 97 -1.40 -3.64 16.49
CA ALA A 97 -0.25 -3.38 15.62
C ALA A 97 0.08 -4.55 14.69
N TYR A 98 -0.02 -5.79 15.19
CA TYR A 98 0.22 -7.00 14.40
C TYR A 98 -0.75 -7.18 13.22
N GLY A 99 -2.05 -6.94 13.42
CA GLY A 99 -3.03 -7.09 12.34
C GLY A 99 -2.84 -6.01 11.28
N LEU A 100 -2.46 -4.81 11.72
CA LEU A 100 -2.15 -3.73 10.81
C LEU A 100 -0.91 -4.02 9.96
N LEU A 101 0.17 -4.50 10.58
CA LEU A 101 1.37 -4.93 9.86
C LEU A 101 1.05 -6.05 8.86
N ALA A 102 0.19 -7.00 9.23
CA ALA A 102 -0.25 -8.06 8.32
C ALA A 102 -0.97 -7.50 7.08
N GLY A 103 -1.95 -6.60 7.28
CA GLY A 103 -2.66 -5.96 6.18
C GLY A 103 -1.75 -5.16 5.24
N PHE A 104 -0.83 -4.38 5.81
CA PHE A 104 0.17 -3.62 5.06
C PHE A 104 1.09 -4.56 4.25
N THR A 105 1.57 -5.64 4.87
CA THR A 105 2.47 -6.62 4.25
C THR A 105 1.82 -7.35 3.09
N ILE A 106 0.53 -7.71 3.19
CA ILE A 106 -0.22 -8.33 2.08
C ILE A 106 -0.20 -7.42 0.85
N VAL A 107 -0.51 -6.13 1.02
CA VAL A 107 -0.48 -5.16 -0.08
C VAL A 107 0.94 -4.99 -0.62
N PHE A 108 1.95 -4.95 0.26
CA PHE A 108 3.34 -4.82 -0.12
C PHE A 108 3.85 -6.00 -0.97
N ILE A 109 3.52 -7.24 -0.60
CA ILE A 109 3.89 -8.43 -1.38
C ILE A 109 3.24 -8.41 -2.77
N ILE A 110 1.95 -8.06 -2.86
CA ILE A 110 1.25 -7.96 -4.15
C ILE A 110 1.90 -6.88 -5.02
N MET A 111 2.26 -5.75 -4.42
CA MET A 111 2.95 -4.65 -5.11
C MET A 111 4.30 -5.09 -5.69
N ILE A 112 5.14 -5.77 -4.89
CA ILE A 112 6.42 -6.30 -5.36
C ILE A 112 6.20 -7.32 -6.48
N LYS A 113 5.28 -8.27 -6.29
CA LYS A 113 5.01 -9.33 -7.26
C LYS A 113 4.60 -8.76 -8.62
N GLU A 114 3.62 -7.86 -8.64
CA GLU A 114 3.14 -7.25 -9.89
C GLU A 114 4.21 -6.32 -10.50
N GLY A 115 4.99 -5.60 -9.67
CA GLY A 115 6.12 -4.79 -10.13
C GLY A 115 7.22 -5.63 -10.81
N LEU A 116 7.56 -6.79 -10.25
CA LEU A 116 8.53 -7.72 -10.86
C LEU A 116 8.00 -8.35 -12.15
N ILE A 117 6.71 -8.69 -12.20
CA ILE A 117 6.07 -9.22 -13.42
C ILE A 117 6.10 -8.18 -14.54
N ALA A 118 5.85 -6.90 -14.21
CA ALA A 118 5.94 -5.81 -15.17
C ALA A 118 7.37 -5.62 -15.69
N ALA A 119 8.36 -5.56 -14.81
CA ALA A 119 9.78 -5.43 -15.18
C ALA A 119 10.24 -6.57 -16.11
N LYS A 120 9.80 -7.81 -15.85
CA LYS A 120 10.14 -8.97 -16.68
C LYS A 120 9.44 -8.98 -18.05
N ARG A 121 8.34 -8.23 -18.23
CA ARG A 121 7.66 -8.10 -19.53
C ARG A 121 8.29 -7.03 -20.42
N GLU A 122 9.07 -6.14 -19.83
CA GLU A 122 9.76 -5.03 -20.51
C GLU A 122 11.24 -5.34 -20.82
N SER A 123 11.78 -6.45 -20.30
CA SER A 123 13.11 -7.01 -20.66
C SER A 123 12.97 -8.16 -21.65
#